data_AF-A0A535K051-F1
#
_entry.id   AF-A0A535K051-F1
#
_cell.length_a   1.000
_cell.length_b   1.000
_cell.length_c   1.000
_cell.angle_alpha   90.00
_cell.angle_beta   90.00
_cell.angle_gamma   90.00
#
_symmetry.space_group_name_H-M   'P 1'
#
loop_
_entity.id
_entity.type
_entity.pdbx_description
1 polymer ?
#
loop_
_entity_poly.entity_id
_entity_poly.type
_entity_poly.pdbx_seq_one_letter_code
_entity_poly.pdbx_strand_id
1 'polypeptide(L)'
;MAFYDWLLSVGLMPRKSLTLGPIDVPDAYLSALARGLLDGDGTISVFTHRPTRARYPDYLYERLWVFFLSASVSHIEWLRARLRGRYGVDGYVERIVRKKRRDLYRLKFGKSESIKLLGNLYEDPTAPRLERK
;
A
#
# COMPACT_ATOMS: atom_id res chain seq x y z
N MET A 1 -28.15 -13.18 -4.99
CA MET A 1 -27.42 -12.02 -5.54
C MET A 1 -27.31 -10.98 -4.44
N ALA A 2 -26.16 -10.88 -3.76
CA ALA A 2 -26.02 -9.99 -2.60
C ALA A 2 -24.61 -9.39 -2.49
N PHE A 3 -23.57 -10.17 -2.76
CA PHE A 3 -22.19 -9.70 -2.60
C PHE A 3 -21.76 -8.71 -3.70
N TYR A 4 -22.08 -8.99 -4.96
CA TYR A 4 -21.71 -8.12 -6.08
C TYR A 4 -22.35 -6.73 -5.95
N ASP A 5 -23.63 -6.66 -5.62
CA ASP A 5 -24.36 -5.39 -5.46
C ASP A 5 -23.85 -4.61 -4.24
N TRP A 6 -23.50 -5.30 -3.16
CA TRP A 6 -22.85 -4.68 -2.01
C TRP A 6 -21.48 -4.10 -2.39
N LEU A 7 -20.64 -4.84 -3.13
CA LEU A 7 -19.34 -4.34 -3.62
C LEU A 7 -19.51 -3.05 -4.44
N LEU A 8 -20.50 -3.01 -5.33
CA LEU A 8 -20.82 -1.80 -6.08
C LEU A 8 -21.18 -0.63 -5.16
N SER A 9 -22.02 -0.87 -4.15
CA SER A 9 -22.45 0.19 -3.21
C SER A 9 -21.31 0.80 -2.39
N VAL A 10 -20.27 0.02 -2.06
CA VAL A 10 -19.10 0.50 -1.30
C VAL A 10 -17.99 1.07 -2.21
N GLY A 11 -18.23 1.11 -3.53
CA GLY A 11 -17.34 1.75 -4.52
C GLY A 11 -16.45 0.79 -5.33
N LEU A 12 -16.61 -0.53 -5.19
CA LEU A 12 -15.89 -1.53 -5.97
C LEU A 12 -16.64 -1.87 -7.26
N MET A 13 -16.19 -1.28 -8.36
CA MET A 13 -16.85 -1.36 -9.68
C MET A 13 -16.02 -2.05 -10.77
N PRO A 14 -16.64 -2.60 -11.83
CA PRO A 14 -15.94 -3.09 -13.01
C PRO A 14 -15.01 -2.01 -13.60
N ARG A 15 -13.84 -2.42 -14.11
CA ARG A 15 -12.74 -1.52 -14.57
C ARG A 15 -12.19 -0.59 -13.49
N LYS A 16 -12.26 -1.00 -12.21
CA LYS A 16 -11.76 -0.28 -11.02
C LYS A 16 -10.41 0.41 -11.22
N SER A 17 -9.47 -0.19 -11.93
CA SER A 17 -8.13 0.39 -12.13
C SER A 17 -8.19 1.81 -12.71
N LEU A 18 -9.25 2.18 -13.42
CA LEU A 18 -9.37 3.47 -14.08
C LEU A 18 -10.19 4.52 -13.33
N THR A 19 -11.09 4.10 -12.44
CA THR A 19 -12.13 4.95 -11.82
C THR A 19 -12.24 4.78 -10.30
N LEU A 20 -11.50 3.83 -9.71
CA LEU A 20 -11.53 3.59 -8.26
C LEU A 20 -11.19 4.89 -7.54
N GLY A 21 -12.09 5.31 -6.66
CA GLY A 21 -11.92 6.45 -5.79
C GLY A 21 -11.81 5.99 -4.33
N PRO A 22 -12.32 6.78 -3.38
CA PRO A 22 -12.54 6.32 -2.02
C PRO A 22 -13.36 5.03 -1.98
N ILE A 23 -13.02 4.15 -1.05
CA ILE A 23 -13.88 3.01 -0.69
C ILE A 23 -14.58 3.40 0.61
N ASP A 24 -15.90 3.26 0.65
CA ASP A 24 -16.67 3.54 1.85
C ASP A 24 -16.47 2.41 2.86
N VAL A 25 -15.47 2.60 3.73
CA VAL A 25 -15.09 1.65 4.76
C VAL A 25 -15.13 2.35 6.12
N PRO A 26 -15.83 1.77 7.12
CA PRO A 26 -15.74 2.23 8.50
C PRO A 26 -14.31 2.13 9.02
N ASP A 27 -13.91 3.04 9.91
CA ASP A 27 -12.53 3.09 10.43
C ASP A 27 -12.10 1.80 11.15
N ALA A 28 -13.06 1.09 11.77
CA ALA A 28 -12.82 -0.21 12.39
C ALA A 28 -12.30 -1.28 11.41
N TYR A 29 -12.62 -1.15 10.12
CA TYR A 29 -12.23 -2.11 9.07
C TYR A 29 -11.10 -1.58 8.18
N LEU A 30 -10.55 -0.40 8.45
CA LEU A 30 -9.49 0.19 7.62
C LEU A 30 -8.23 -0.70 7.58
N SER A 31 -7.85 -1.33 8.70
CA SER A 31 -6.71 -2.27 8.73
C SER A 31 -6.94 -3.46 7.80
N ALA A 32 -8.13 -4.08 7.87
CA ALA A 32 -8.48 -5.21 7.01
C ALA A 32 -8.48 -4.83 5.52
N LEU A 33 -9.04 -3.66 5.18
CA LEU A 33 -9.02 -3.17 3.80
C LEU A 33 -7.58 -2.91 3.32
N ALA A 34 -6.79 -2.17 4.09
CA ALA A 34 -5.42 -1.83 3.72
C ALA A 34 -4.54 -3.07 3.61
N ARG A 35 -4.69 -4.06 4.49
CA ARG A 35 -4.02 -5.37 4.37
C ARG A 35 -4.41 -6.05 3.06
N GLY A 36 -5.70 -6.13 2.73
CA GLY A 36 -6.16 -6.72 1.46
C GLY A 36 -5.58 -6.02 0.23
N LEU A 37 -5.49 -4.69 0.23
CA LEU A 37 -4.86 -3.92 -0.84
C LEU A 37 -3.34 -4.18 -0.94
N LEU A 38 -2.66 -4.28 0.20
CA LEU A 38 -1.22 -4.57 0.26
C LEU A 38 -0.90 -5.99 -0.22
N ASP A 39 -1.73 -6.95 0.18
CA ASP A 39 -1.60 -8.36 -0.18
C ASP A 39 -1.85 -8.56 -1.68
N GLY A 40 -2.90 -7.94 -2.22
CA GLY A 40 -3.27 -8.03 -3.64
C GLY A 40 -2.30 -7.30 -4.56
N ASP A 41 -2.28 -5.96 -4.47
CA ASP A 41 -1.61 -5.07 -5.43
C ASP A 41 -0.34 -4.41 -4.86
N GLY A 42 -0.11 -4.53 -3.56
CA GLY A 42 1.06 -3.94 -2.90
C GLY A 42 2.31 -4.82 -2.96
N THR A 43 3.38 -4.36 -2.31
CA THR A 43 4.67 -5.06 -2.23
C THR A 43 5.36 -4.73 -0.92
N ILE A 44 5.89 -5.75 -0.24
CA ILE A 44 6.81 -5.62 0.89
C ILE A 44 8.19 -6.04 0.34
N SER A 45 9.20 -5.20 0.51
CA SER A 45 10.54 -5.42 -0.03
C SER A 45 11.58 -5.22 1.06
N VAL A 46 12.29 -6.30 1.39
CA VAL A 46 13.45 -6.30 2.27
C VAL A 46 14.70 -6.53 1.41
N PHE A 47 15.70 -5.66 1.55
CA PHE A 47 16.94 -5.79 0.79
C PHE A 47 18.12 -5.12 1.50
N THR A 48 19.31 -5.63 1.26
CA THR A 48 20.56 -5.05 1.77
C THR A 48 21.05 -3.96 0.83
N HIS A 49 21.30 -2.77 1.38
CA HIS A 49 21.76 -1.59 0.66
C HIS A 49 23.14 -1.15 1.14
N ARG A 50 24.00 -0.67 0.23
CA ARG A 50 25.34 -0.15 0.54
C ARG A 50 25.43 1.34 0.20
N PRO A 51 24.87 2.24 1.03
CA PRO A 51 24.66 3.64 0.67
C PRO A 51 25.95 4.45 0.52
N THR A 52 26.99 4.10 1.27
CA THR A 52 28.19 4.93 1.42
C THR A 52 29.45 4.15 1.08
N ARG A 53 29.40 3.31 0.03
CA ARG A 53 30.49 2.37 -0.31
C ARG A 53 31.87 3.02 -0.46
N ALA A 54 31.92 4.27 -0.93
CA ALA A 54 33.17 5.00 -1.09
C ALA A 54 33.83 5.40 0.25
N ARG A 55 33.02 5.63 1.30
CA ARG A 55 33.49 6.05 2.64
C ARG A 55 33.54 4.88 3.63
N TYR A 56 32.60 3.96 3.51
CA TYR A 56 32.42 2.79 4.36
C TYR A 56 32.12 1.58 3.47
N PRO A 57 33.16 0.90 2.94
CA PRO A 57 33.01 -0.15 1.93
C PRO A 57 32.23 -1.38 2.45
N ASP A 58 32.34 -1.66 3.75
CA ASP A 58 31.71 -2.80 4.41
C ASP A 58 30.38 -2.46 5.08
N TYR A 59 29.92 -1.21 5.02
CA TYR A 59 28.65 -0.82 5.63
C TYR A 59 27.46 -1.36 4.84
N LEU A 60 26.77 -2.33 5.46
CA LEU A 60 25.53 -2.91 4.98
C LEU A 60 24.35 -2.33 5.78
N TYR A 61 23.33 -1.87 5.07
CA TYR A 61 22.11 -1.36 5.68
C TYR A 61 20.90 -2.11 5.12
N GLU A 62 20.23 -2.87 5.95
CA GLU A 62 18.97 -3.51 5.59
C GLU A 62 17.85 -2.47 5.47
N ARG A 63 17.24 -2.40 4.30
CA ARG A 63 16.08 -1.57 4.01
C ARG A 63 14.82 -2.42 4.00
N LEU A 64 13.74 -1.82 4.51
CA LEU A 64 12.38 -2.28 4.33
C LEU A 64 11.61 -1.18 3.62
N TRP A 65 10.91 -1.55 2.54
CA TRP A 65 9.96 -0.70 1.84
C TRP A 65 8.63 -1.39 1.70
N VAL A 66 7.56 -0.62 1.90
CA VAL A 66 6.18 -1.05 1.63
C VAL A 66 5.62 -0.16 0.54
N PHE A 67 4.95 -0.80 -0.42
CA PHE A 67 4.35 -0.14 -1.56
C PHE A 67 2.88 -0.52 -1.71
N PHE A 68 2.04 0.46 -2.02
CA PHE A 68 0.74 0.24 -2.66
C PHE A 68 0.81 0.73 -4.10
N LEU A 69 0.17 0.01 -5.02
CA LEU A 69 0.09 0.37 -6.43
C LEU A 69 -1.37 0.59 -6.84
N SER A 70 -1.61 1.63 -7.62
CA SER A 70 -2.91 1.91 -8.21
C SER A 70 -2.74 2.61 -9.55
N ALA A 71 -3.63 2.37 -10.51
CA ALA A 71 -3.72 3.17 -11.74
C ALA A 71 -4.61 4.42 -11.56
N SER A 72 -5.19 4.60 -10.37
CA SER A 72 -5.98 5.76 -9.97
C SER A 72 -5.24 6.60 -8.92
N VAL A 73 -4.95 7.85 -9.27
CA VAL A 73 -4.34 8.84 -8.35
C VAL A 73 -5.29 9.22 -7.22
N SER A 74 -6.59 9.33 -7.47
CA SER A 74 -7.55 9.67 -6.43
C SER A 74 -7.60 8.58 -5.36
N HIS A 75 -7.56 7.30 -5.76
CA HIS A 75 -7.52 6.18 -4.83
C HIS A 75 -6.23 6.17 -4.00
N ILE A 76 -5.07 6.36 -4.63
CA ILE A 76 -3.79 6.25 -3.91
C ILE A 76 -3.61 7.40 -2.91
N GLU A 77 -4.04 8.61 -3.25
CA GLU A 77 -4.01 9.77 -2.34
C GLU A 77 -5.04 9.64 -1.23
N TRP A 78 -6.24 9.12 -1.54
CA TRP A 78 -7.22 8.77 -0.50
C TRP A 78 -6.66 7.75 0.49
N LEU A 79 -6.04 6.67 0.00
CA LEU A 79 -5.43 5.66 0.86
C LEU A 79 -4.32 6.26 1.71
N ARG A 80 -3.44 7.09 1.12
CA ARG A 80 -2.41 7.82 1.86
C ARG A 80 -3.01 8.65 2.98
N ALA A 81 -4.06 9.43 2.70
CA ALA A 81 -4.71 10.27 3.70
C ALA A 81 -5.33 9.44 4.84
N ARG A 82 -6.02 8.34 4.51
CA ARG A 82 -6.62 7.43 5.52
C ARG A 82 -5.55 6.77 6.40
N LEU A 83 -4.47 6.26 5.81
CA LEU A 83 -3.37 5.65 6.56
C LEU A 83 -2.65 6.67 7.44
N ARG A 84 -2.42 7.88 6.93
CA ARG A 84 -1.82 8.98 7.71
C ARG A 84 -2.69 9.38 8.89
N GLY A 85 -3.99 9.57 8.66
CA GLY A 85 -4.94 9.96 9.71
C GLY A 85 -5.08 8.91 10.80
N ARG A 86 -5.15 7.62 10.43
CA ARG A 86 -5.40 6.53 11.38
C ARG A 86 -4.16 6.03 12.11
N TYR A 87 -3.02 5.96 11.43
CA TYR A 87 -1.79 5.33 11.94
C TYR A 87 -0.61 6.31 12.08
N GLY A 88 -0.79 7.59 11.73
CA GLY A 88 0.27 8.59 11.82
C GLY A 88 1.44 8.33 10.88
N VAL A 89 1.26 7.51 9.84
CA VAL A 89 2.33 7.18 8.88
C VAL A 89 2.36 8.18 7.72
N ASP A 90 3.55 8.56 7.28
CA ASP A 90 3.72 9.40 6.08
C ASP A 90 4.42 8.64 4.96
N GLY A 91 3.81 8.68 3.78
CA GLY A 91 4.28 7.99 2.59
C GLY A 91 4.37 8.95 1.41
N TYR A 92 5.23 8.64 0.45
CA TYR A 92 5.41 9.43 -0.76
C TYR A 92 4.67 8.77 -1.94
N VAL A 93 3.88 9.55 -2.69
CA VAL A 93 3.23 9.09 -3.93
C VAL A 93 4.12 9.42 -5.12
N GLU A 94 4.53 8.39 -5.84
CA GLU A 94 5.34 8.48 -7.05
C GLU A 94 4.51 8.13 -8.28
N ARG A 95 4.60 8.93 -9.33
CA ARG A 95 4.04 8.61 -10.64
C ARG A 95 5.04 7.80 -11.46
N ILE A 96 4.63 6.60 -11.86
CA ILE A 96 5.37 5.69 -12.74
C ILE A 96 4.82 5.82 -14.15
N VAL A 97 5.57 6.49 -15.03
CA VAL A 97 5.19 6.70 -16.43
C VAL A 97 5.40 5.41 -17.24
N ARG A 98 4.40 4.99 -18.02
CA ARG A 98 4.48 3.76 -18.81
C ARG A 98 4.24 4.00 -20.30
N LYS A 99 5.09 3.42 -21.15
CA LYS A 99 4.94 3.50 -22.62
C LYS A 99 3.72 2.69 -23.08
N LYS A 100 2.82 3.31 -23.86
CA LYS A 100 1.60 2.69 -24.44
C LYS A 100 0.63 2.08 -23.39
N ARG A 101 0.74 2.47 -22.12
CA ARG A 101 -0.12 2.02 -21.01
C ARG A 101 -0.43 3.22 -20.13
N ARG A 102 -1.48 3.14 -19.31
CA ARG A 102 -1.75 4.18 -18.31
C ARG A 102 -0.65 4.16 -17.24
N ASP A 103 -0.33 5.34 -16.76
CA ASP A 103 0.60 5.51 -15.64
C ASP A 103 0.08 4.80 -14.40
N LEU A 104 1.03 4.39 -13.56
CA LEU A 104 0.75 3.86 -12.23
C LEU A 104 1.19 4.86 -11.19
N TYR A 105 0.56 4.79 -10.03
CA TYR A 105 0.92 5.57 -8.87
C TYR A 105 1.31 4.61 -7.74
N ARG A 106 2.45 4.90 -7.13
CA ARG A 106 3.06 4.10 -6.08
C ARG A 106 3.10 4.91 -4.80
N LEU A 107 2.35 4.50 -3.78
CA LEU A 107 2.52 5.01 -2.42
C LEU A 107 3.61 4.21 -1.73
N LYS A 108 4.73 4.88 -1.41
CA LYS A 108 5.94 4.28 -0.84
C LYS A 108 6.13 4.71 0.61
N PHE A 109 6.40 3.74 1.47
CA PHE A 109 6.84 3.95 2.86
C PHE A 109 8.30 3.51 3.02
N GLY A 110 9.08 4.32 3.75
CA GLY A 110 10.45 3.99 4.16
C GLY A 110 10.50 3.12 5.42
N LYS A 111 11.68 2.63 5.81
CA LYS A 111 11.84 1.61 6.88
C LYS A 111 11.03 1.88 8.15
N SER A 112 11.16 3.06 8.76
CA SER A 112 10.45 3.40 10.00
C SER A 112 8.93 3.40 9.83
N GLU A 113 8.45 3.99 8.75
CA GLU A 113 7.02 4.09 8.43
C GLU A 113 6.44 2.73 8.03
N SER A 114 7.23 1.90 7.33
CA SER A 114 6.88 0.52 7.00
C SER A 114 6.74 -0.35 8.23
N ILE A 115 7.64 -0.25 9.22
CA ILE A 115 7.53 -1.01 10.47
C ILE A 115 6.24 -0.65 11.20
N LYS A 116 5.96 0.66 11.37
CA LYS A 116 4.72 1.13 12.00
C LYS A 116 3.50 0.62 11.25
N LEU A 117 3.48 0.76 9.92
CA LEU A 117 2.35 0.36 9.09
C LEU A 117 2.11 -1.15 9.19
N LEU A 118 3.12 -1.98 8.97
CA LEU A 118 2.98 -3.44 9.02
C LEU A 118 2.54 -3.93 10.40
N GLY A 119 3.06 -3.32 11.47
CA GLY A 119 2.64 -3.63 12.84
C GLY A 119 1.14 -3.40 13.09
N ASN A 120 0.53 -2.42 12.42
CA ASN A 120 -0.92 -2.17 12.50
C ASN A 120 -1.74 -3.05 11.54
N LEU A 121 -1.21 -3.36 10.35
CA LEU A 121 -1.94 -4.14 9.33
C LEU A 121 -1.98 -5.64 9.64
N TYR A 122 -0.94 -6.15 10.27
CA TYR A 122 -0.78 -7.58 10.60
C TYR A 122 -0.70 -7.81 12.11
N GLU A 123 -1.30 -6.93 12.91
CA GLU A 123 -1.37 -7.05 14.37
C GLU A 123 -2.00 -8.38 14.81
N ASP A 124 -3.12 -8.77 14.17
CA ASP A 124 -3.77 -10.05 14.38
C ASP A 124 -3.13 -11.14 13.49
N PRO A 125 -2.40 -12.10 14.08
CA PRO A 125 -1.75 -13.16 13.31
C PRO A 125 -2.74 -14.20 12.76
N THR A 126 -3.98 -14.22 13.25
CA THR A 126 -5.03 -15.15 12.80
C THR A 126 -5.83 -14.59 11.62
N ALA A 127 -5.71 -13.29 11.36
CA ALA A 127 -6.44 -12.65 10.29
C ALA A 127 -5.97 -13.15 8.90
N PRO A 128 -6.88 -13.26 7.90
CA PRO A 128 -6.52 -13.67 6.55
C PRO A 128 -5.43 -12.77 5.96
N ARG A 129 -4.35 -13.39 5.49
CA ARG A 129 -3.18 -12.76 4.87
C ARG A 129 -2.53 -13.68 3.86
N LEU A 130 -1.80 -13.11 2.90
CA LEU A 130 -0.97 -13.90 2.01
C LEU A 130 0.35 -14.30 2.69
N GLU A 131 0.63 -15.60 2.75
CA GLU A 131 1.87 -16.14 3.36
C GLU A 131 3.16 -15.66 2.68
N ARG A 132 3.08 -15.26 1.40
CA ARG A 132 4.22 -14.79 0.61
C ARG A 132 4.64 -13.33 0.89
N LYS A 133 4.03 -12.66 1.87
CA LYS A 133 4.21 -11.23 2.14
C LYS A 133 5.05 -10.99 3.38
#